data_AF-A0A9W6IM53-F1
#
_entry.id   AF-A0A9W6IM53-F1
#
_cell.length_a   1.000
_cell.length_b   1.000
_cell.length_c   1.000
_cell.angle_alpha   90.00
_cell.angle_beta   90.00
_cell.angle_gamma   90.00
#
_symmetry.space_group_name_H-M   'P 1'
#
loop_
_entity.id
_entity.type
_entity.pdbx_description
1 polymer ?
#
loop_
_entity_poly.entity_id
_entity_poly.type
_entity_poly.pdbx_seq_one_letter_code
_entity_poly.pdbx_strand_id
1 'polypeptide(L)'
;MNAYAYSDDAMTHPAGASDSNSRAVAEAVGETAARASQGAEAAQIARDAMNQVEESSQVLERRVEALTDASQRINAILSTIEAIASQTNLLALNATIEAARAGEAGRGFAVVAGEVKALAGQTAKATEDIASRIAALDTEVKEILDGVRGSGQSVARGKAAVDQMTQATQEVAQQLNTLRQTIG
;
A
#
# COMPACT_ATOMS: atom_id res chain seq x y z
N MET A 1 -47.57 82.65 23.35
CA MET A 1 -48.22 81.78 24.36
C MET A 1 -47.79 80.36 24.05
N ASN A 2 -47.01 79.75 24.95
CA ASN A 2 -46.44 78.38 24.98
C ASN A 2 -45.62 77.91 23.75
N ALA A 3 -44.30 77.70 23.79
CA ALA A 3 -43.36 77.13 24.76
C ALA A 3 -43.29 75.59 24.76
N TYR A 4 -42.04 75.09 24.62
CA TYR A 4 -41.54 73.72 24.85
C TYR A 4 -42.10 72.63 23.89
N ALA A 5 -41.34 71.68 23.37
CA ALA A 5 -40.09 71.10 23.85
C ALA A 5 -39.23 70.57 22.69
N TYR A 6 -37.94 70.83 22.86
CA TYR A 6 -36.83 70.05 22.33
C TYR A 6 -36.82 68.69 23.06
N SER A 7 -36.88 67.59 22.33
CA SER A 7 -36.38 66.27 22.73
C SER A 7 -36.09 65.57 21.40
N ASP A 8 -34.89 65.67 20.86
CA ASP A 8 -33.76 64.84 21.30
C ASP A 8 -34.27 63.48 21.79
N ASP A 9 -34.97 62.77 20.89
CA ASP A 9 -35.07 61.32 20.98
C ASP A 9 -33.64 60.83 20.73
N ALA A 10 -32.87 60.87 21.81
CA ALA A 10 -31.52 60.38 21.89
C ALA A 10 -31.55 58.98 21.28
N MET A 11 -30.97 58.90 20.10
CA MET A 11 -30.59 57.70 19.39
C MET A 11 -29.57 56.97 20.27
N THR A 12 -30.05 56.46 21.40
CA THR A 12 -29.33 55.59 22.33
C THR A 12 -29.33 54.24 21.64
N HIS A 13 -28.43 54.10 20.66
CA HIS A 13 -27.92 52.79 20.33
C HIS A 13 -27.50 52.15 21.66
N PRO A 14 -28.11 51.02 22.06
CA PRO A 14 -27.85 50.47 23.37
C PRO A 14 -26.39 50.02 23.39
N ALA A 15 -25.52 50.81 24.02
CA ALA A 15 -24.11 50.48 24.20
C ALA A 15 -23.94 49.09 24.83
N GLY A 16 -24.90 48.65 25.66
CA GLY A 16 -24.97 47.30 26.22
C GLY A 16 -25.29 46.19 25.21
N ALA A 17 -26.01 46.47 24.11
CA ALA A 17 -26.24 45.49 23.04
C ALA A 17 -25.03 45.37 22.11
N SER A 18 -24.27 46.46 21.93
CA SER A 18 -23.01 46.43 21.18
C SER A 18 -21.91 45.70 21.97
N ASP A 19 -21.84 45.91 23.29
CA ASP A 19 -20.89 45.21 24.18
C ASP A 19 -21.20 43.70 24.28
N SER A 20 -22.48 43.32 24.39
CA SER A 20 -22.87 41.89 24.39
C SER A 20 -22.59 41.21 23.05
N ASN A 21 -22.82 41.90 21.93
CA ASN A 21 -22.51 41.38 20.61
C ASN A 21 -20.99 41.22 20.41
N SER A 22 -20.18 42.21 20.80
CA SER A 22 -18.71 42.11 20.74
C SER A 22 -18.15 40.95 21.59
N ARG A 23 -18.72 40.71 22.78
CA ARG A 23 -18.33 39.54 23.60
C ARG A 23 -18.67 38.22 22.95
N ALA A 24 -19.88 38.09 22.38
CA ALA A 24 -20.29 36.87 21.68
C ALA A 24 -19.42 36.59 20.46
N VAL A 25 -19.04 37.62 19.69
CA VAL A 25 -18.11 37.45 18.56
C VAL A 25 -16.70 37.08 19.04
N ALA A 26 -16.19 37.69 20.12
CA ALA A 26 -14.89 37.34 20.67
C ALA A 26 -14.82 35.87 21.16
N GLU A 27 -15.89 35.38 21.80
CA GLU A 27 -16.03 33.98 22.20
C GLU A 27 -16.03 33.06 20.98
N ALA A 28 -16.84 33.36 19.95
CA ALA A 28 -16.90 32.58 18.72
C ALA A 28 -15.55 32.56 17.97
N VAL A 29 -14.81 33.68 17.95
CA VAL A 29 -13.45 33.77 17.40
C VAL A 29 -12.50 32.87 18.17
N GLY A 30 -12.57 32.86 19.51
CA GLY A 30 -11.75 32.00 20.37
C GLY A 30 -12.03 30.51 20.13
N GLU A 31 -13.31 30.12 20.04
CA GLU A 31 -13.69 28.73 19.75
C GLU A 31 -13.23 28.30 18.35
N THR A 32 -13.42 29.17 17.35
CA THR A 32 -12.99 28.88 15.97
C THR A 32 -11.46 28.76 15.88
N ALA A 33 -10.72 29.58 16.63
CA ALA A 33 -9.25 29.49 16.69
C ALA A 33 -8.79 28.15 17.29
N ALA A 34 -9.45 27.70 18.36
CA ALA A 34 -9.18 26.40 18.96
C ALA A 34 -9.44 25.25 17.97
N ARG A 35 -10.58 25.29 17.24
CA ARG A 35 -10.91 24.30 16.21
C ARG A 35 -9.92 24.32 15.04
N ALA A 36 -9.49 25.50 14.60
CA ALA A 36 -8.45 25.63 13.58
C ALA A 36 -7.13 25.00 14.05
N SER A 37 -6.70 25.27 15.28
CA SER A 37 -5.49 24.64 15.84
C SER A 37 -5.60 23.11 15.86
N GLN A 38 -6.74 22.57 16.27
CA GLN A 38 -6.99 21.12 16.25
C GLN A 38 -6.97 20.55 14.81
N GLY A 39 -7.52 21.28 13.85
CA GLY A 39 -7.48 20.91 12.43
C GLY A 39 -6.05 20.84 11.87
N ALA A 40 -5.19 21.79 12.26
CA ALA A 40 -3.78 21.78 11.87
C ALA A 40 -3.02 20.59 12.48
N GLU A 41 -3.28 20.27 13.75
CA GLU A 41 -2.69 19.10 14.41
C GLU A 41 -3.14 17.79 13.74
N ALA A 42 -4.44 17.65 13.46
CA ALA A 42 -4.98 16.50 12.74
C ALA A 42 -4.38 16.37 11.33
N ALA A 43 -4.16 17.49 10.63
CA ALA A 43 -3.49 17.50 9.33
C ALA A 43 -2.06 16.96 9.44
N GLN A 44 -1.32 17.38 10.47
CA GLN A 44 0.05 16.92 10.70
C GLN A 44 0.10 15.42 10.99
N ILE A 45 -0.78 14.92 11.86
CA ILE A 45 -0.89 13.48 12.16
C ILE A 45 -1.20 12.67 10.89
N ALA A 46 -2.13 13.15 10.06
CA ALA A 46 -2.48 12.51 8.80
C ALA A 46 -1.29 12.47 7.82
N ARG A 47 -0.51 13.56 7.75
CA ARG A 47 0.72 13.62 6.94
C ARG A 47 1.74 12.57 7.37
N ASP A 48 1.97 12.47 8.68
CA ASP A 48 2.96 11.54 9.23
C ASP A 48 2.53 10.08 9.00
N ALA A 49 1.24 9.77 9.19
CA ALA A 49 0.68 8.47 8.85
C ALA A 49 0.87 8.12 7.36
N MET A 50 0.65 9.09 6.46
CA MET A 50 0.87 8.89 5.02
C MET A 50 2.33 8.66 4.65
N ASN A 51 3.26 9.36 5.29
CA ASN A 51 4.70 9.11 5.13
C ASN A 51 5.09 7.70 5.58
N GLN A 52 4.51 7.23 6.69
CA GLN A 52 4.78 5.88 7.19
C GLN A 52 4.24 4.79 6.25
N VAL A 53 3.07 5.01 5.65
CA VAL A 53 2.53 4.10 4.63
C VAL A 53 3.40 4.10 3.37
N GLU A 54 3.92 5.25 2.95
CA GLU A 54 4.85 5.35 1.81
C GLU A 54 6.14 4.57 2.06
N GLU A 55 6.77 4.76 3.23
CA GLU A 55 7.99 4.02 3.61
C GLU A 55 7.73 2.50 3.65
N SER A 56 6.60 2.09 4.24
CA SER A 56 6.19 0.68 4.29
C SER A 56 5.97 0.10 2.89
N SER A 57 5.40 0.90 1.98
CA SER A 57 5.18 0.51 0.58
C SER A 57 6.52 0.31 -0.14
N GLN A 58 7.49 1.20 0.04
CA GLN A 58 8.84 1.05 -0.54
C GLN A 58 9.58 -0.18 -0.01
N VAL A 59 9.43 -0.50 1.28
CA VAL A 59 9.99 -1.73 1.86
C VAL A 59 9.35 -2.96 1.22
N LEU A 60 8.03 -2.94 1.01
CA LEU A 60 7.31 -4.04 0.39
C LEU A 60 7.71 -4.24 -1.07
N GLU A 61 7.86 -3.17 -1.85
CA GLU A 61 8.37 -3.23 -3.24
C GLU A 61 9.71 -3.95 -3.31
N ARG A 62 10.69 -3.56 -2.48
CA ARG A 62 12.02 -4.21 -2.44
C ARG A 62 11.93 -5.71 -2.08
N ARG A 63 11.03 -6.07 -1.17
CA ARG A 63 10.84 -7.48 -0.77
C ARG A 63 10.22 -8.30 -1.90
N VAL A 64 9.29 -7.71 -2.64
CA VAL A 64 8.68 -8.34 -3.80
C VAL A 64 9.69 -8.52 -4.94
N GLU A 65 10.55 -7.53 -5.20
CA GLU A 65 11.63 -7.67 -6.18
C GLU A 65 12.55 -8.84 -5.82
N ALA A 66 12.95 -8.96 -4.55
CA ALA A 66 13.77 -10.08 -4.07
C ALA A 66 13.05 -11.43 -4.24
N LEU A 67 11.74 -11.48 -3.98
CA LEU A 67 10.94 -12.70 -4.18
C LEU A 67 10.84 -13.08 -5.67
N THR A 68 10.71 -12.08 -6.55
CA THR A 68 10.68 -12.28 -8.00
C THR A 68 12.00 -12.86 -8.52
N ASP A 69 13.14 -12.33 -8.07
CA ASP A 69 14.46 -12.87 -8.40
C ASP A 69 14.64 -14.31 -7.86
N ALA A 70 14.17 -14.58 -6.63
CA ALA A 70 14.19 -15.92 -6.07
C ALA A 70 13.35 -16.92 -6.89
N SER A 71 12.14 -16.55 -7.30
CA SER A 71 11.29 -17.36 -8.18
C SER A 71 11.97 -17.68 -9.51
N GLN A 72 12.62 -16.69 -10.13
CA GLN A 72 13.36 -16.89 -11.40
C GLN A 72 14.50 -17.90 -11.24
N ARG A 73 15.27 -17.80 -10.15
CA ARG A 73 16.34 -18.76 -9.84
C ARG A 73 15.80 -20.16 -9.60
N ILE A 74 14.67 -20.29 -8.90
CA ILE A 74 14.00 -21.58 -8.70
C ILE A 74 13.58 -22.16 -10.06
N ASN A 75 12.96 -21.37 -10.93
CA ASN A 75 12.57 -21.84 -12.27
C ASN A 75 13.76 -22.33 -13.10
N ALA A 76 14.91 -21.66 -13.04
CA ALA A 76 16.13 -22.13 -13.70
C ALA A 76 16.62 -23.49 -13.15
N ILE A 77 16.53 -23.70 -11.84
CA ILE A 77 16.85 -24.98 -11.19
C ILE A 77 15.86 -26.06 -11.65
N LEU A 78 14.56 -25.78 -11.66
CA LEU A 78 13.53 -26.73 -12.10
C LEU A 78 13.76 -27.16 -13.55
N SER A 79 14.07 -26.22 -14.45
CA SER A 79 14.41 -26.55 -15.84
C SER A 79 15.63 -27.47 -15.95
N THR A 80 16.63 -27.27 -15.09
CA THR A 80 17.82 -28.15 -15.03
C THR A 80 17.45 -29.55 -14.53
N ILE A 81 16.61 -29.65 -13.49
CA ILE A 81 16.14 -30.94 -12.95
C ILE A 81 15.32 -31.69 -13.99
N GLU A 82 14.43 -31.00 -14.71
CA GLU A 82 13.63 -31.58 -15.79
C GLU A 82 14.52 -32.13 -16.92
N ALA A 83 15.55 -31.39 -17.32
CA ALA A 83 16.53 -31.84 -18.30
C ALA A 83 17.27 -33.10 -17.83
N ILE A 84 17.69 -33.14 -16.55
CA ILE A 84 18.35 -34.31 -15.94
C ILE A 84 17.40 -35.51 -15.91
N ALA A 85 16.14 -35.31 -15.51
CA ALA A 85 15.12 -36.37 -15.47
C ALA A 85 14.86 -36.94 -16.86
N SER A 86 14.73 -36.07 -17.88
CA SER A 86 14.55 -36.46 -19.28
C SER A 86 15.75 -37.26 -19.81
N GLN A 87 16.98 -36.79 -19.55
CA GLN A 87 18.20 -37.51 -19.93
C GLN A 87 18.31 -38.86 -19.21
N THR A 88 17.99 -38.92 -17.92
CA THR A 88 18.00 -40.15 -17.12
C THR A 88 16.98 -41.15 -17.66
N ASN A 89 15.79 -40.69 -18.02
CA ASN A 89 14.76 -41.52 -18.64
C ASN A 89 15.22 -42.08 -19.99
N LEU A 90 15.91 -41.29 -20.83
CA LEU A 90 16.49 -41.76 -22.09
C LEU A 90 17.63 -42.78 -21.86
N LEU A 91 18.50 -42.56 -20.88
CA LEU A 91 19.55 -43.51 -20.52
C LEU A 91 18.95 -44.85 -20.03
N ALA A 92 17.93 -44.78 -19.18
CA ALA A 92 17.22 -45.95 -18.68
C ALA A 92 16.50 -46.72 -19.80
N LEU A 93 15.93 -46.00 -20.78
CA LEU A 93 15.34 -46.60 -21.97
C LEU A 93 16.40 -47.35 -22.80
N ASN A 94 17.55 -46.75 -23.06
CA ASN A 94 18.65 -47.39 -23.78
C ASN A 94 19.15 -48.64 -23.03
N ALA A 95 19.29 -48.56 -21.71
CA ALA A 95 19.65 -49.71 -20.88
C ALA A 95 18.61 -50.83 -20.94
N THR A 96 17.32 -50.48 -20.98
CA THR A 96 16.22 -51.46 -21.14
C THR A 96 16.32 -52.19 -22.49
N ILE A 97 16.64 -51.47 -23.56
CA ILE A 97 16.82 -52.04 -24.91
C ILE A 97 18.01 -53.00 -24.93
N GLU A 98 19.15 -52.59 -24.37
CA GLU A 98 20.36 -53.44 -24.37
C GLU A 98 20.18 -54.67 -23.46
N ALA A 99 19.48 -54.53 -22.33
CA ALA A 99 19.13 -55.64 -21.47
C ALA A 99 18.22 -56.66 -22.18
N ALA A 100 17.25 -56.21 -22.98
CA ALA A 100 16.42 -57.09 -23.80
C ALA A 100 17.25 -57.81 -24.87
N ARG A 101 18.25 -57.14 -25.46
CA ARG A 101 19.17 -57.72 -26.44
C ARG A 101 20.07 -58.82 -25.87
N ALA A 102 20.46 -58.69 -24.60
CA ALA A 102 21.23 -59.68 -23.86
C ALA A 102 20.40 -60.93 -23.44
N GLY A 103 19.09 -60.93 -23.65
CA GLY A 103 18.21 -62.06 -23.33
C GLY A 103 18.20 -62.42 -21.84
N GLU A 104 18.35 -63.70 -21.50
CA GLU A 104 18.36 -64.19 -20.11
C GLU A 104 19.46 -63.53 -19.25
N ALA A 105 20.63 -63.23 -19.83
CA ALA A 105 21.74 -62.60 -19.11
C ALA A 105 21.44 -61.14 -18.72
N GLY A 106 20.50 -60.47 -19.41
CA GLY A 106 20.11 -59.09 -19.17
C GLY A 106 18.97 -58.90 -18.18
N ARG A 107 18.34 -59.97 -17.67
CA ARG A 107 17.12 -59.89 -16.85
C ARG A 107 17.25 -58.98 -15.62
N GLY A 108 18.35 -59.10 -14.87
CA GLY A 108 18.60 -58.26 -13.70
C GLY A 108 18.80 -56.79 -14.06
N PHE A 109 19.52 -56.52 -15.15
CA PHE A 109 19.70 -55.16 -15.67
C PHE A 109 18.39 -54.54 -16.16
N ALA A 110 17.49 -55.32 -16.78
CA ALA A 110 16.19 -54.85 -17.22
C ALA A 110 15.32 -54.35 -16.05
N VAL A 111 15.36 -55.04 -14.90
CA VAL A 111 14.62 -54.63 -13.70
C VAL A 111 15.14 -53.29 -13.18
N VAL A 112 16.46 -53.16 -13.04
CA VAL A 112 17.10 -51.90 -12.58
C VAL A 112 16.81 -50.75 -13.56
N ALA A 113 16.92 -51.00 -14.86
CA ALA A 113 16.62 -49.98 -15.88
C ALA A 113 15.15 -49.53 -15.83
N GLY A 114 14.21 -50.46 -15.60
CA GLY A 114 12.80 -50.14 -15.39
C GLY A 114 12.56 -49.25 -14.17
N GLU A 115 13.22 -49.54 -13.05
CA GLU A 115 13.10 -48.76 -11.81
C GLU A 115 13.68 -47.34 -11.98
N VAL A 116 14.85 -47.22 -12.62
CA VAL A 116 15.46 -45.91 -12.93
C VAL A 116 14.55 -45.09 -13.84
N LYS A 117 13.93 -45.74 -14.84
CA LYS A 117 12.96 -45.08 -15.73
C LYS A 117 11.74 -44.56 -14.95
N ALA A 118 11.21 -45.37 -14.04
CA ALA A 118 10.07 -44.99 -13.20
C ALA A 118 10.42 -43.80 -12.28
N LEU A 119 11.59 -43.84 -11.64
CA LEU A 119 12.10 -42.75 -10.80
C LEU A 119 12.26 -41.46 -11.61
N ALA A 120 12.86 -41.52 -12.80
CA ALA A 120 13.00 -40.37 -13.68
C ALA A 120 11.64 -39.74 -14.05
N GLY A 121 10.64 -40.57 -14.34
CA GLY A 121 9.27 -40.10 -14.58
C GLY A 121 8.62 -39.44 -13.36
N GLN A 122 8.83 -40.00 -12.16
CA GLN A 122 8.36 -39.38 -10.91
C GLN A 122 9.06 -38.05 -10.64
N THR A 123 10.36 -37.95 -10.89
CA THR A 123 11.12 -36.69 -10.78
C THR A 123 10.58 -35.63 -11.72
N ALA A 124 10.32 -35.96 -13.00
CA ALA A 124 9.75 -35.03 -13.96
C ALA A 124 8.40 -34.49 -13.49
N LYS A 125 7.49 -35.38 -13.08
CA LYS A 125 6.17 -34.99 -12.56
C LYS A 125 6.26 -34.10 -11.31
N ALA A 126 7.13 -34.46 -10.36
CA ALA A 126 7.34 -33.63 -9.17
C ALA A 126 7.90 -32.24 -9.53
N THR A 127 8.75 -32.16 -10.54
CA THR A 127 9.31 -30.89 -11.03
C THR A 127 8.23 -30.01 -11.66
N GLU A 128 7.34 -30.59 -12.48
CA GLU A 128 6.17 -29.90 -13.04
C GLU A 128 5.21 -29.40 -11.94
N ASP A 129 4.93 -30.23 -10.93
CA ASP A 129 4.09 -29.86 -9.80
C ASP A 129 4.69 -28.70 -8.98
N ILE A 130 6.01 -28.64 -8.84
CA ILE A 130 6.67 -27.50 -8.18
C ILE A 130 6.61 -26.27 -9.08
N ALA A 131 6.85 -26.41 -10.39
CA ALA A 131 6.79 -25.29 -11.33
C ALA A 131 5.40 -24.61 -11.34
N SER A 132 4.32 -25.39 -11.27
CA SER A 132 2.96 -24.84 -11.20
C SER A 132 2.71 -24.05 -9.91
N ARG A 133 3.27 -24.49 -8.78
CA ARG A 133 3.21 -23.77 -7.50
C ARG A 133 4.00 -22.47 -7.54
N ILE A 134 5.18 -22.46 -8.17
CA ILE A 134 5.97 -21.23 -8.35
C ILE A 134 5.23 -20.25 -9.25
N ALA A 135 4.59 -20.71 -10.33
CA ALA A 135 3.78 -19.84 -11.19
C ALA A 135 2.58 -19.22 -10.47
N ALA A 136 1.94 -19.96 -9.56
CA ALA A 136 0.90 -19.41 -8.69
C ALA A 136 1.46 -18.34 -7.76
N LEU A 137 2.61 -18.58 -7.12
CA LEU A 137 3.29 -17.57 -6.29
C LEU A 137 3.64 -16.31 -7.10
N ASP A 138 4.14 -16.44 -8.33
CA ASP A 138 4.43 -15.30 -9.19
C ASP A 138 3.18 -14.47 -9.52
N THR A 139 1.99 -15.10 -9.54
CA THR A 139 0.72 -14.41 -9.74
C THR A 139 0.34 -13.61 -8.49
N GLU A 140 0.37 -14.23 -7.31
CA GLU A 140 0.13 -13.57 -6.02
C GLU A 140 1.07 -12.37 -5.82
N VAL A 141 2.34 -12.52 -6.20
CA VAL A 141 3.34 -11.45 -6.14
C VAL A 141 2.97 -10.26 -7.03
N LYS A 142 2.43 -10.50 -8.22
CA LYS A 142 1.96 -9.41 -9.10
C LYS A 142 0.75 -8.69 -8.51
N GLU A 143 -0.19 -9.42 -7.94
CA GLU A 143 -1.36 -8.82 -7.28
C GLU A 143 -0.94 -7.93 -6.09
N ILE A 144 0.06 -8.37 -5.31
CA ILE A 144 0.66 -7.56 -4.24
C ILE A 144 1.24 -6.26 -4.82
N LEU A 145 1.99 -6.31 -5.92
CA LEU A 145 2.56 -5.11 -6.54
C LEU A 145 1.49 -4.11 -7.00
N ASP A 146 0.41 -4.62 -7.61
CA ASP A 146 -0.67 -3.76 -8.06
C ASP A 146 -1.40 -3.12 -6.87
N GLY A 147 -1.58 -3.87 -5.78
CA GLY A 147 -2.07 -3.33 -4.50
C GLY A 147 -1.17 -2.23 -3.93
N VAL A 148 0.16 -2.43 -3.97
CA VAL A 148 1.13 -1.43 -3.52
C VAL A 148 1.09 -0.17 -4.37
N ARG A 149 1.01 -0.29 -5.70
CA ARG A 149 0.84 0.86 -6.60
C ARG A 149 -0.46 1.63 -6.31
N GLY A 150 -1.55 0.90 -6.06
CA GLY A 150 -2.83 1.51 -5.65
C GLY A 150 -2.74 2.24 -4.31
N SER A 151 -2.01 1.68 -3.35
CA SER A 151 -1.70 2.32 -2.07
C SER A 151 -0.91 3.61 -2.27
N GLY A 152 0.14 3.58 -3.11
CA GLY A 152 0.94 4.75 -3.45
C GLY A 152 0.12 5.90 -4.05
N GLN A 153 -0.81 5.60 -4.97
CA GLN A 153 -1.73 6.61 -5.51
C GLN A 153 -2.66 7.19 -4.44
N SER A 154 -3.15 6.34 -3.53
CA SER A 154 -4.04 6.77 -2.43
C SER A 154 -3.31 7.66 -1.44
N VAL A 155 -2.06 7.33 -1.09
CA VAL A 155 -1.18 8.15 -0.27
C VAL A 155 -0.91 9.50 -0.94
N ALA A 156 -0.60 9.53 -2.24
CA ALA A 156 -0.35 10.78 -2.96
C ALA A 156 -1.58 11.71 -2.95
N ARG A 157 -2.78 11.17 -3.20
CA ARG A 157 -4.04 11.93 -3.10
C ARG A 157 -4.29 12.42 -1.67
N GLY A 158 -4.03 11.56 -0.68
CA GLY A 158 -4.15 11.92 0.73
C GLY A 158 -3.24 13.09 1.10
N LYS A 159 -1.97 13.06 0.69
CA LYS A 159 -0.99 14.13 0.96
C LYS A 159 -1.47 15.47 0.39
N ALA A 160 -1.95 15.47 -0.85
CA ALA A 160 -2.51 16.66 -1.48
C ALA A 160 -3.73 17.22 -0.71
N ALA A 161 -4.62 16.35 -0.23
CA ALA A 161 -5.78 16.78 0.57
C ALA A 161 -5.35 17.37 1.93
N VAL A 162 -4.33 16.77 2.57
CA VAL A 162 -3.76 17.28 3.82
C VAL A 162 -3.06 18.63 3.63
N ASP A 163 -2.36 18.83 2.51
CA ASP A 163 -1.76 20.12 2.14
C ASP A 163 -2.83 21.20 2.00
N GLN A 164 -3.92 20.92 1.28
CA GLN A 164 -5.05 21.83 1.14
C GLN A 164 -5.70 22.16 2.49
N MET A 165 -5.90 21.17 3.36
CA MET A 165 -6.47 21.37 4.69
C MET A 165 -5.56 22.23 5.59
N THR A 166 -4.25 22.02 5.49
CA THR A 166 -3.24 22.82 6.20
C THR A 166 -3.33 24.29 5.77
N GLN A 167 -3.39 24.54 4.46
CA GLN A 167 -3.53 25.89 3.91
C GLN A 167 -4.83 26.55 4.37
N ALA A 168 -5.98 25.87 4.22
CA ALA A 168 -7.28 26.41 4.62
C ALA A 168 -7.32 26.78 6.11
N THR A 169 -6.68 25.95 6.95
CA THR A 169 -6.61 26.19 8.40
C THR A 169 -5.71 27.39 8.74
N GLN A 170 -4.61 27.57 8.02
CA GLN A 170 -3.75 28.76 8.16
C GLN A 170 -4.49 30.04 7.74
N GLU A 171 -5.27 29.99 6.66
CA GLU A 171 -6.10 31.11 6.21
C GLU A 171 -7.15 31.48 7.27
N VAL A 172 -7.84 30.49 7.85
CA VAL A 172 -8.77 30.71 8.96
C VAL A 172 -8.07 31.36 10.16
N ALA A 173 -6.90 30.87 10.56
CA ALA A 173 -6.14 31.45 11.67
C ALA A 173 -5.74 32.92 11.42
N GLN A 174 -5.37 33.28 10.18
CA GLN A 174 -5.07 34.65 9.78
C GLN A 174 -6.32 35.56 9.82
N GLN A 175 -7.45 35.06 9.33
CA GLN A 175 -8.73 35.79 9.38
C GLN A 175 -9.17 36.06 10.82
N LEU A 176 -9.04 35.06 11.70
CA LEU A 176 -9.38 35.20 13.12
C LEU A 176 -8.49 36.21 13.84
N ASN A 177 -7.19 36.25 13.53
CA ASN A 177 -6.29 37.27 14.07
C ASN A 177 -6.71 38.69 13.64
N THR A 178 -7.12 38.85 12.39
CA THR A 178 -7.62 40.14 11.86
C THR A 178 -8.93 40.55 12.54
N LEU A 179 -9.88 39.62 12.69
CA LEU A 179 -11.13 39.84 13.42
C LEU A 179 -10.89 40.24 14.87
N ARG A 180 -9.95 39.56 15.57
CA ARG A 180 -9.59 39.88 16.95
C ARG A 180 -9.05 41.30 17.10
N GLN A 181 -8.28 41.79 16.13
CA GLN A 181 -7.78 43.17 16.08
C GLN A 181 -8.86 44.21 15.77
N THR A 182 -9.98 43.80 15.16
CA THR A 182 -11.08 44.71 14.81
C THR A 182 -12.07 44.86 15.98
N ILE A 183 -12.18 43.83 16.83
CA ILE A 183 -13.11 43.79 17.98
C ILE A 183 -12.48 44.40 19.25
N GLY A 184 -11.17 44.28 19.42
CA GLY A 184 -10.41 44.87 20.53
C GLY A 184 -9.90 46.26 20.21
#